data_AF-A0A1G2GU72-F1
#
_entry.id   AF-A0A1G2GU72-F1
#
_cell.length_a   1.000
_cell.length_b   1.000
_cell.length_c   1.000
_cell.angle_alpha   90.00
_cell.angle_beta   90.00
_cell.angle_gamma   90.00
#
_symmetry.space_group_name_H-M   'P 1'
#
loop_
_entity.id
_entity.type
_entity.pdbx_description
1 polymer ?
#
loop_
_entity_poly.entity_id
_entity_poly.type
_entity_poly.pdbx_seq_one_letter_code
_entity_poly.pdbx_strand_id
1 'polypeptide(L)'
;MPKKQIKSTEKITAPRATNPDIYRFIDFFVRAGEKILGKKPIILRGKDGKLVSYALRRIPVSKLETLAVWFLARKKNLQPLIGTMLSTRVLDELTREMNTSSFWKEIDQLMDMHYPRSAMPKDTQLPAARMWQPFTRADITSMKEEVARIIRKL
;
A
#
# COMPACT_ATOMS: atom_id res chain seq x y z
N MET A 1 47.15 -5.06 31.76
CA MET A 1 45.94 -5.31 30.93
C MET A 1 44.95 -4.16 31.12
N PRO A 2 44.95 -3.11 30.29
CA PRO A 2 43.97 -2.02 30.41
C PRO A 2 42.75 -2.28 29.50
N LYS A 3 41.56 -2.36 30.11
CA LYS A 3 40.27 -2.51 29.42
C LYS A 3 39.89 -1.19 28.75
N LYS A 4 39.89 -1.16 27.41
CA LYS A 4 39.35 -0.05 26.60
C LYS A 4 37.84 0.04 26.82
N GLN A 5 37.39 1.13 27.42
CA GLN A 5 35.98 1.53 27.41
C GLN A 5 35.60 2.02 26.01
N ILE A 6 34.66 1.32 25.37
CA ILE A 6 34.06 1.73 24.11
C ILE A 6 32.96 2.75 24.45
N LYS A 7 33.19 4.02 24.14
CA LYS A 7 32.18 5.08 24.23
C LYS A 7 31.15 4.86 23.12
N SER A 8 30.03 4.23 23.45
CA SER A 8 28.85 4.11 22.59
C SER A 8 28.27 5.49 22.34
N THR A 9 28.49 6.05 21.15
CA THR A 9 27.83 7.28 20.70
C THR A 9 26.43 6.90 20.22
N GLU A 10 25.46 6.86 21.14
CA GLU A 10 24.05 6.80 20.76
C GLU A 10 23.68 8.10 20.05
N LYS A 11 23.61 8.04 18.72
CA LYS A 11 22.94 9.08 17.94
C LYS A 11 21.47 9.06 18.32
N ILE A 12 21.05 10.04 19.12
CA ILE A 12 19.65 10.37 19.37
C ILE A 12 19.07 10.83 18.02
N THR A 13 18.60 9.88 17.21
CA THR A 13 17.79 10.21 16.03
C THR A 13 16.46 10.73 16.53
N ALA A 14 16.20 12.01 16.29
CA ALA A 14 14.90 12.64 16.51
C ALA A 14 13.77 11.73 16.00
N PRO A 15 12.63 11.61 16.71
CA PRO A 15 11.52 10.79 16.26
C PRO A 15 11.10 11.30 14.88
N ARG A 16 11.31 10.48 13.85
CA ARG A 16 10.81 10.77 12.51
C ARG A 16 9.32 10.99 12.64
N ALA A 17 8.84 12.20 12.32
CA ALA A 17 7.42 12.48 12.22
C ALA A 17 6.79 11.39 11.35
N THR A 18 6.02 10.51 11.97
CA THR A 18 5.48 9.36 11.27
C THR A 18 4.38 9.87 10.36
N ASN A 19 4.55 9.71 9.04
CA ASN A 19 3.56 10.18 8.09
C ASN A 19 2.20 9.49 8.41
N PRO A 20 1.16 10.25 8.81
CA PRO A 20 -0.13 9.69 9.21
C PRO A 20 -0.77 8.86 8.08
N ASP A 21 -0.44 9.17 6.83
CA ASP A 21 -0.90 8.43 5.66
C ASP A 21 -0.40 6.98 5.61
N ILE A 22 0.77 6.69 6.19
CA ILE A 22 1.31 5.32 6.25
C ILE A 22 0.39 4.47 7.14
N TYR A 23 0.05 4.97 8.33
CA TYR A 23 -0.83 4.26 9.24
C TYR A 23 -2.23 4.15 8.68
N ARG A 24 -2.75 5.22 8.06
CA ARG A 24 -4.05 5.20 7.40
C ARG A 24 -4.12 4.11 6.33
N PHE A 25 -3.12 4.04 5.46
CA PHE A 25 -3.08 3.02 4.42
C PHE A 25 -2.96 1.60 4.99
N ILE A 26 -2.11 1.39 5.99
CA ILE A 26 -1.96 0.06 6.61
C ILE A 26 -3.27 -0.38 7.27
N ASP A 27 -3.94 0.51 8.01
CA ASP A 27 -5.25 0.23 8.61
C ASP A 27 -6.29 -0.08 7.54
N PHE A 28 -6.33 0.70 6.46
CA PHE A 28 -7.19 0.42 5.30
C PHE A 28 -6.90 -0.96 4.71
N PHE A 29 -5.63 -1.29 4.45
CA PHE A 29 -5.23 -2.57 3.86
C PHE A 29 -5.69 -3.76 4.71
N VAL A 30 -5.55 -3.63 6.04
CA VAL A 30 -5.98 -4.64 7.00
C VAL A 30 -7.50 -4.82 6.96
N ARG A 31 -8.26 -3.73 7.06
CA ARG A 31 -9.73 -3.75 7.00
C ARG A 31 -10.24 -4.27 5.65
N ALA A 32 -9.59 -3.90 4.56
CA ALA A 32 -9.90 -4.37 3.22
C ALA A 32 -9.67 -5.88 3.10
N GLY A 33 -8.54 -6.37 3.60
CA GLY A 33 -8.26 -7.80 3.58
C GLY A 33 -9.27 -8.59 4.39
N GLU A 34 -9.63 -8.11 5.58
CA GLU A 34 -10.66 -8.72 6.41
C GLU A 34 -12.02 -8.74 5.70
N LYS A 35 -12.42 -7.62 5.06
CA LYS A 35 -13.70 -7.52 4.34
C LYS A 35 -13.76 -8.36 3.06
N ILE A 36 -12.67 -8.42 2.28
CA ILE A 36 -12.65 -9.04 0.94
C ILE A 36 -12.29 -10.53 1.02
N LEU A 37 -11.32 -10.88 1.87
CA LEU A 37 -10.80 -12.24 2.00
C LEU A 37 -11.36 -12.99 3.21
N GLY A 38 -12.11 -12.32 4.11
CA GLY A 38 -12.57 -12.90 5.36
C GLY A 38 -11.45 -13.19 6.36
N LYS A 39 -10.23 -12.68 6.12
CA LYS A 39 -9.06 -12.90 6.97
C LYS A 39 -8.21 -11.65 7.08
N LYS A 40 -7.66 -11.44 8.27
CA LYS A 40 -6.80 -10.28 8.55
C LYS A 40 -5.42 -10.46 7.91
N PRO A 41 -4.97 -9.54 7.03
CA PRO A 41 -3.62 -9.54 6.51
C PRO A 41 -2.55 -9.46 7.61
N ILE A 42 -1.43 -10.15 7.40
CA ILE A 42 -0.28 -10.06 8.30
C ILE A 42 0.51 -8.79 7.95
N ILE A 43 0.78 -7.96 8.94
CA ILE A 43 1.58 -6.74 8.79
C ILE A 43 2.94 -6.91 9.47
N LEU A 44 4.01 -6.83 8.69
CA LEU A 44 5.38 -6.84 9.17
C LEU A 44 5.79 -5.42 9.56
N ARG A 45 5.69 -5.12 10.85
CA ARG A 45 6.07 -3.81 11.42
C ARG A 45 7.47 -3.40 10.97
N GLY A 46 7.64 -2.13 10.63
CA GLY A 46 8.89 -1.59 10.11
C GLY A 46 9.10 -1.86 8.61
N LYS A 47 9.04 -3.13 8.17
CA LYS A 47 9.23 -3.49 6.75
C LYS A 47 8.12 -2.92 5.88
N ASP A 48 6.87 -3.22 6.21
CA ASP A 48 5.72 -2.73 5.44
C ASP A 48 5.56 -1.21 5.58
N GLY A 49 5.82 -0.65 6.76
CA GLY A 49 5.83 0.80 6.96
C GLY A 49 6.83 1.52 6.06
N LYS A 50 8.02 0.95 5.86
CA LYS A 50 9.00 1.47 4.89
C LYS A 50 8.44 1.39 3.47
N LEU A 51 7.95 0.22 3.04
CA LEU A 51 7.42 0.02 1.68
C LEU A 51 6.28 0.98 1.36
N VAL A 52 5.31 1.13 2.27
CA VAL A 52 4.21 2.08 2.15
C VAL A 52 4.73 3.52 2.08
N SER A 53 5.67 3.89 2.95
CA SER A 53 6.27 5.23 2.93
C SER A 53 6.86 5.57 1.55
N TYR A 54 7.50 4.61 0.88
CA TYR A 54 8.06 4.83 -0.45
C TYR A 54 6.99 4.90 -1.53
N ALA A 55 6.00 4.01 -1.50
CA ALA A 55 4.88 4.05 -2.45
C ALA A 55 4.14 5.40 -2.38
N LEU A 56 3.92 5.90 -1.16
CA LEU A 56 3.25 7.18 -0.91
C LEU A 56 4.04 8.43 -1.35
N ARG A 57 5.34 8.31 -1.64
CA ARG A 57 6.10 9.41 -2.26
C ARG A 57 5.80 9.57 -3.75
N ARG A 58 5.27 8.54 -4.40
CA ARG A 58 5.02 8.51 -5.84
C ARG A 58 3.55 8.65 -6.16
N ILE A 59 2.71 8.00 -5.38
CA ILE A 59 1.26 8.05 -5.56
C ILE A 59 0.55 8.50 -4.29
N PRO A 60 -0.54 9.29 -4.40
CA PRO A 60 -1.41 9.56 -3.28
C PRO A 60 -1.98 8.26 -2.70
N VAL A 61 -2.30 8.32 -1.41
CA VAL A 61 -2.86 7.20 -0.65
C VAL A 61 -4.07 6.58 -1.33
N SER A 62 -4.96 7.38 -1.91
CA SER A 62 -6.17 6.91 -2.60
C SER A 62 -5.88 5.97 -3.78
N LYS A 63 -4.85 6.29 -4.57
CA LYS A 63 -4.38 5.38 -5.63
C LYS A 63 -3.83 4.07 -5.05
N LEU A 64 -3.14 4.15 -3.90
CA LEU A 64 -2.61 2.99 -3.21
C LEU A 64 -3.73 2.12 -2.59
N GLU A 65 -4.79 2.74 -2.07
CA GLU A 65 -6.01 2.08 -1.59
C GLU A 65 -6.73 1.34 -2.73
N THR A 66 -6.86 1.98 -3.89
CA THR A 66 -7.42 1.35 -5.10
C THR A 66 -6.62 0.12 -5.52
N LEU A 67 -5.27 0.23 -5.50
CA LEU A 67 -4.38 -0.90 -5.76
C LEU A 67 -4.59 -2.04 -4.76
N ALA A 68 -4.75 -1.73 -3.48
CA ALA A 68 -4.99 -2.72 -2.44
C ALA A 68 -6.29 -3.49 -2.67
N VAL A 69 -7.37 -2.80 -3.01
CA VAL A 69 -8.65 -3.46 -3.31
C VAL A 69 -8.55 -4.37 -4.52
N TRP A 70 -7.94 -3.91 -5.62
CA TRP A 70 -7.68 -4.76 -6.79
C TRP A 70 -6.88 -6.01 -6.42
N PHE A 71 -5.76 -5.82 -5.70
CA PHE A 71 -4.89 -6.92 -5.32
C PHE A 71 -5.61 -7.95 -4.45
N LEU A 72 -6.32 -7.50 -3.41
CA LEU A 72 -7.05 -8.38 -2.50
C LEU A 72 -8.21 -9.10 -3.19
N ALA A 73 -8.91 -8.42 -4.11
CA ALA A 73 -10.04 -9.00 -4.82
C ALA A 73 -9.63 -9.97 -5.94
N ARG A 74 -8.57 -9.65 -6.70
CA ARG A 74 -8.14 -10.43 -7.88
C ARG A 74 -7.07 -11.46 -7.59
N LYS A 75 -6.15 -11.17 -6.67
CA LYS A 75 -5.00 -12.03 -6.38
C LYS A 75 -5.22 -12.85 -5.10
N LYS A 76 -6.41 -13.47 -4.98
CA LYS A 76 -6.81 -14.28 -3.81
C LYS A 76 -5.87 -15.46 -3.52
N ASN A 77 -5.18 -15.96 -4.55
CA ASN A 77 -4.22 -17.06 -4.45
C ASN A 77 -2.85 -16.60 -3.89
N LEU A 78 -2.60 -15.29 -3.85
CA LEU A 78 -1.36 -14.75 -3.30
C LEU A 78 -1.53 -14.45 -1.80
N GLN A 79 -0.42 -14.46 -1.07
CA GLN A 79 -0.46 -14.03 0.32
C GLN A 79 -0.80 -12.52 0.40
N PRO A 80 -1.76 -12.11 1.24
CA PRO A 80 -2.20 -10.72 1.34
C PRO A 80 -1.18 -9.91 2.13
N LEU A 81 0.00 -9.69 1.57
CA LEU A 81 1.08 -8.90 2.16
C LEU A 81 1.29 -7.65 1.31
N ILE A 82 1.59 -6.52 1.96
CA ILE A 82 1.88 -5.26 1.28
C ILE A 82 3.10 -5.42 0.35
N GLY A 83 4.14 -6.12 0.79
CA GLY A 83 5.28 -6.45 -0.07
C GLY A 83 4.93 -7.27 -1.31
N THR A 84 3.97 -8.19 -1.20
CA THR A 84 3.50 -8.99 -2.36
C THR A 84 2.72 -8.11 -3.33
N MET A 85 1.80 -7.28 -2.82
CA MET A 85 1.05 -6.30 -3.61
C MET A 85 1.99 -5.37 -4.40
N LEU A 86 3.06 -4.92 -3.76
CA LEU A 86 4.05 -4.01 -4.35
C LEU A 86 5.15 -4.73 -5.14
N SER A 87 5.09 -6.05 -5.28
CA SER A 87 6.09 -6.80 -6.02
C SER A 87 6.06 -6.45 -7.51
N THR A 88 7.22 -6.50 -8.17
CA THR A 88 7.33 -6.19 -9.60
C THR A 88 6.38 -7.01 -10.45
N ARG A 89 6.24 -8.30 -10.15
CA ARG A 89 5.33 -9.22 -10.84
C ARG A 89 3.87 -8.78 -10.74
N VAL A 90 3.39 -8.44 -9.55
CA VAL A 90 2.01 -7.99 -9.35
C VAL A 90 1.76 -6.66 -10.06
N LEU A 91 2.72 -5.74 -9.99
CA LEU A 91 2.64 -4.44 -10.68
C LEU A 91 2.71 -4.57 -12.22
N ASP A 92 3.42 -5.57 -12.74
CA ASP A 92 3.42 -5.90 -14.16
C ASP A 92 2.08 -6.47 -14.63
N GLU A 93 1.51 -7.38 -13.85
CA GLU A 93 0.17 -7.91 -14.11
C GLU A 93 -0.88 -6.80 -14.10
N LEU A 94 -0.83 -5.91 -13.11
CA LEU A 94 -1.67 -4.73 -13.05
C LEU A 94 -1.56 -3.86 -14.31
N THR A 95 -0.33 -3.58 -14.75
CA THR A 95 -0.08 -2.76 -15.96
C THR A 95 -0.64 -3.40 -17.22
N ARG A 96 -0.66 -4.74 -17.28
CA ARG A 96 -1.29 -5.50 -18.38
C ARG A 96 -2.81 -5.43 -18.31
N GLU A 97 -3.37 -5.67 -17.12
CA GLU A 97 -4.82 -5.64 -16.89
C GLU A 97 -5.40 -4.25 -17.16
N MET A 98 -4.71 -3.16 -16.80
CA MET A 98 -5.14 -1.79 -17.08
C MET A 98 -5.38 -1.47 -18.56
N ASN A 99 -4.84 -2.27 -19.49
CA ASN A 99 -5.01 -2.06 -20.91
C ASN A 99 -6.30 -2.66 -21.45
N THR A 100 -7.01 -3.45 -20.65
CA THR A 100 -8.31 -3.96 -21.04
C THR A 100 -9.35 -2.87 -20.86
N SER A 101 -10.29 -2.80 -21.82
CA SER A 101 -11.36 -1.80 -21.81
C SER A 101 -12.33 -1.95 -20.63
N SER A 102 -12.38 -3.14 -20.02
CA SER A 102 -13.25 -3.45 -18.87
C SER A 102 -12.58 -3.18 -17.52
N PHE A 103 -11.26 -3.03 -17.46
CA PHE A 103 -10.51 -2.95 -16.19
C PHE A 103 -11.07 -1.89 -15.24
N TRP A 104 -11.21 -0.65 -15.71
CA TRP A 104 -11.68 0.44 -14.85
C TRP A 104 -13.13 0.25 -14.40
N LYS A 105 -13.98 -0.36 -15.23
CA LYS A 105 -15.36 -0.71 -14.85
C LYS A 105 -15.37 -1.78 -13.76
N GLU A 106 -14.49 -2.77 -13.87
CA GLU A 106 -14.36 -3.82 -12.86
C GLU A 106 -13.83 -3.28 -11.53
N ILE A 107 -12.86 -2.35 -11.57
CA ILE A 107 -12.40 -1.63 -10.38
C ILE A 107 -13.54 -0.86 -9.74
N ASP A 108 -14.30 -0.08 -10.52
CA ASP A 108 -15.44 0.68 -10.00
C ASP A 108 -16.45 -0.25 -9.32
N GLN A 109 -16.78 -1.39 -9.93
CA GLN A 109 -17.66 -2.38 -9.33
C GLN A 109 -17.11 -2.99 -8.04
N LEU A 110 -15.82 -3.32 -7.99
CA LEU A 110 -15.18 -3.86 -6.80
C LEU A 110 -15.20 -2.86 -5.65
N MET A 111 -14.91 -1.60 -5.98
CA MET A 111 -14.91 -0.50 -5.03
C MET A 111 -16.34 -0.21 -4.56
N ASP A 112 -17.36 -0.24 -5.42
CA ASP A 112 -18.76 -0.03 -5.00
C ASP A 112 -19.27 -1.19 -4.14
N MET A 113 -18.87 -2.43 -4.46
CA MET A 113 -19.27 -3.62 -3.71
C MET A 113 -18.68 -3.64 -2.30
N HIS A 114 -17.39 -3.31 -2.17
CA HIS A 114 -16.70 -3.37 -0.87
C HIS A 114 -16.67 -2.04 -0.13
N TYR A 115 -16.85 -0.92 -0.81
CA TYR A 115 -16.76 0.42 -0.24
C TYR A 115 -17.81 1.34 -0.88
N PRO A 116 -19.11 0.99 -0.78
CA PRO A 116 -20.17 1.77 -1.41
C PRO A 116 -20.15 3.20 -0.89
N ARG A 117 -20.23 4.16 -1.82
CA ARG A 117 -20.12 5.61 -1.54
C ARG A 117 -21.13 6.10 -0.49
N SER A 118 -22.23 5.37 -0.31
CA SER A 118 -23.32 5.66 0.64
C SER A 118 -23.09 5.16 2.07
N ALA A 119 -22.20 4.19 2.30
CA ALA A 119 -22.01 3.54 3.61
C ALA A 119 -20.75 4.02 4.37
N MET A 120 -20.07 5.04 3.87
CA MET A 120 -18.86 5.57 4.51
C MET A 120 -19.22 6.42 5.74
N PRO A 121 -18.60 6.17 6.91
CA PRO A 121 -18.75 7.03 8.09
C PRO A 121 -18.28 8.45 7.76
N LYS A 122 -19.06 9.46 8.16
CA LYS A 122 -18.72 10.89 8.03
C LYS A 122 -17.39 11.27 8.69
N ASP A 123 -16.91 10.43 9.60
CA ASP A 123 -15.65 10.63 10.35
C ASP A 123 -14.40 10.22 9.55
N THR A 124 -14.60 9.57 8.40
CA THR A 124 -13.51 9.34 7.43
C THR A 124 -13.28 10.65 6.69
N GLN A 125 -12.24 11.40 7.06
CA GLN A 125 -11.94 12.75 6.53
C GLN A 125 -11.68 12.84 5.01
N LEU A 126 -11.86 11.76 4.23
CA LEU A 126 -11.83 11.81 2.78
C LEU A 126 -13.26 11.69 2.23
N PRO A 127 -13.73 12.68 1.43
CA PRO A 127 -14.92 12.51 0.63
C PRO A 127 -14.79 11.23 -0.20
N ALA A 128 -15.87 10.46 -0.34
CA ALA A 128 -15.89 9.24 -1.16
C ALA A 128 -15.33 9.46 -2.58
N ALA A 129 -15.46 10.68 -3.11
CA ALA A 129 -14.88 11.13 -4.38
C ALA A 129 -13.34 11.20 -4.43
N ARG A 130 -12.64 11.21 -3.29
CA ARG A 130 -11.16 11.30 -3.21
C ARG A 130 -10.46 9.97 -2.98
N MET A 131 -11.16 8.93 -2.50
CA MET A 131 -10.54 7.61 -2.28
C MET A 131 -10.26 6.87 -3.60
N TRP A 132 -10.97 7.23 -4.67
CA TRP A 132 -10.96 6.49 -5.92
C TRP A 132 -10.26 7.36 -6.94
N GLN A 133 -8.99 7.05 -7.20
CA GLN A 133 -8.25 7.73 -8.25
C GLN A 133 -7.64 6.68 -9.17
N PRO A 134 -7.89 6.78 -10.49
CA PRO A 134 -7.17 5.96 -11.43
C PRO A 134 -5.67 6.30 -11.33
N PHE A 135 -4.84 5.28 -11.22
CA PHE A 135 -3.40 5.40 -11.38
C PHE A 135 -3.03 5.24 -12.86
N THR A 136 -1.96 5.93 -13.28
CA THR A 136 -1.43 5.87 -14.64
C THR A 136 -0.33 4.83 -14.76
N ARG A 137 0.05 4.45 -15.99
CA ARG A 137 1.23 3.60 -16.20
C ARG A 137 2.52 4.23 -15.63
N ALA A 138 2.66 5.55 -15.74
CA ALA A 138 3.81 6.28 -15.19
C ALA A 138 3.89 6.14 -13.66
N ASP A 139 2.73 6.20 -12.99
CA ASP A 139 2.63 5.98 -11.55
C ASP A 139 3.16 4.60 -11.15
N ILE A 140 2.77 3.55 -11.89
CA ILE A 140 3.20 2.18 -11.61
C ILE A 140 4.68 1.98 -11.90
N THR A 141 5.18 2.46 -13.05
CA THR A 141 6.61 2.35 -13.40
C THR A 141 7.49 3.00 -12.35
N SER A 142 7.14 4.21 -11.90
CA SER A 142 7.88 4.90 -10.83
C SER A 142 7.86 4.13 -9.51
N MET A 143 6.72 3.52 -9.16
CA MET A 143 6.59 2.70 -7.96
C MET A 143 7.42 1.41 -8.05
N LYS A 144 7.45 0.74 -9.21
CA LYS A 144 8.26 -0.48 -9.43
C LYS A 144 9.74 -0.23 -9.19
N GLU A 145 10.28 0.86 -9.74
CA GLU A 145 11.70 1.20 -9.61
C GLU A 145 12.09 1.45 -8.15
N GLU A 146 11.26 2.17 -7.40
CA GLU A 146 11.55 2.52 -6.01
C GLU A 146 11.40 1.31 -5.09
N VAL A 147 10.34 0.52 -5.23
CA VAL A 147 10.14 -0.69 -4.43
C VAL A 147 11.24 -1.71 -4.71
N ALA A 148 11.62 -1.92 -5.97
CA ALA A 148 12.71 -2.82 -6.34
C ALA A 148 14.05 -2.37 -5.72
N ARG A 149 14.33 -1.07 -5.69
CA ARG A 149 15.53 -0.52 -5.04
C ARG A 149 15.55 -0.82 -3.55
N ILE A 150 14.41 -0.76 -2.87
CA ILE A 150 14.32 -1.03 -1.43
C ILE A 150 14.41 -2.52 -1.12
N ILE A 151 13.74 -3.37 -1.90
CA ILE A 151 13.85 -4.82 -1.75
C ILE A 151 15.31 -5.28 -1.91
N ARG A 152 16.09 -4.68 -2.81
CA ARG A 152 17.52 -4.98 -2.99
C ARG A 152 18.42 -4.52 -1.83
N LYS A 153 17.94 -3.60 -0.99
CA LYS A 153 18.69 -3.01 0.14
C LYS A 153 18.29 -3.60 1.51
N LEU A 154 17.22 -4.38 1.56
CA LEU A 154 16.71 -5.08 2.74
C LEU A 154 17.29 -6.49 2.79
#